data_AF-A0AA50KM05-F1
#
_entry.id   AF-A0AA50KM05-F1
#
_cell.length_a   1.000
_cell.length_b   1.000
_cell.length_c   1.000
_cell.angle_alpha   90.00
_cell.angle_beta   90.00
_cell.angle_gamma   90.00
#
_symmetry.space_group_name_H-M   'P 1'
#
loop_
_entity.id
_entity.type
_entity.pdbx_description
1 polymer ?
#
loop_
_entity_poly.entity_id
_entity_poly.type
_entity_poly.pdbx_seq_one_letter_code
_entity_poly.pdbx_strand_id
1 'polypeptide(L)'
;MKPLSSQLWQFLGLPVWHCVHGERLPHAPAPATALPEVRLITGQGHRLPDMLLADLTLALNGIRPQVEDETAWLAAGRPGARIVLGFNLTSPAENAAWQGTLPLSAAQKRELWSRLCSLNSAR
;
A
#
# COMPACT_ATOMS: atom_id res chain seq x y z
N MET A 1 26.93 36.97 -3.96
CA MET A 1 27.17 36.64 -5.38
C MET A 1 26.32 35.42 -5.73
N LYS A 2 25.20 35.60 -6.44
CA LYS A 2 24.39 34.46 -6.91
C LYS A 2 25.10 33.87 -8.14
N PRO A 3 25.32 32.54 -8.21
CA PRO A 3 26.06 31.98 -9.32
C PRO A 3 25.20 32.09 -10.59
N LEU A 4 25.82 32.56 -11.67
CA LEU A 4 25.26 32.64 -13.04
C LEU A 4 24.67 31.30 -13.54
N SER A 5 24.95 30.20 -12.83
CA SER A 5 24.43 28.87 -13.12
C SER A 5 22.92 28.73 -12.90
N SER A 6 22.20 29.61 -12.20
CA SER A 6 20.74 29.44 -12.05
C SER A 6 19.92 30.03 -13.20
N GLN A 7 20.46 31.02 -13.93
CA GLN A 7 19.72 31.72 -14.99
C GLN A 7 19.70 30.95 -16.32
N LEU A 8 20.78 30.25 -16.68
CA LEU A 8 20.82 29.42 -17.89
C LEU A 8 19.77 28.29 -17.87
N TRP A 9 19.48 27.73 -16.70
CA TRP A 9 18.55 26.60 -16.56
C TRP A 9 17.09 27.02 -16.68
N GLN A 10 16.75 28.21 -16.16
CA GLN A 10 15.43 28.82 -16.40
C GLN A 10 15.24 29.22 -17.87
N PHE A 11 16.30 29.70 -18.53
CA PHE A 11 16.25 30.09 -19.94
C PHE A 11 16.06 28.88 -20.88
N LEU A 12 16.58 27.71 -20.50
CA LEU A 12 16.46 26.46 -21.26
C LEU A 12 15.16 25.68 -20.98
N GLY A 13 14.27 26.19 -20.11
CA GLY A 13 13.01 25.51 -19.77
C GLY A 13 13.21 24.15 -19.08
N LEU A 14 14.39 23.89 -18.52
CA LEU A 14 14.70 22.63 -17.87
C LEU A 14 14.13 22.61 -16.46
N PRO A 15 13.53 21.50 -16.00
CA PRO A 15 12.96 21.40 -14.67
C PRO A 15 14.05 21.66 -13.63
N VAL A 16 13.92 22.76 -12.87
CA VAL A 16 14.87 23.14 -11.81
C VAL A 16 14.76 22.10 -10.70
N TRP A 17 15.70 21.17 -10.68
CA TRP A 17 15.70 20.05 -9.75
C TRP A 17 16.11 20.52 -8.35
N HIS A 18 15.22 20.35 -7.37
CA HIS A 18 15.49 20.64 -5.96
C HIS A 18 15.70 19.30 -5.23
N CYS A 19 16.95 18.97 -4.90
CA CYS A 19 17.25 17.80 -4.08
C CYS A 19 17.02 18.14 -2.60
N VAL A 20 16.03 17.51 -1.96
CA VAL A 20 15.69 17.73 -0.54
C VAL A 20 16.53 16.84 0.39
N HIS A 21 17.33 15.91 -0.14
CA HIS A 21 18.10 14.92 0.65
C HIS A 21 19.60 15.02 0.34
N GLY A 22 20.40 15.35 1.37
CA GLY A 22 21.83 15.70 1.23
C GLY A 22 22.75 14.59 0.74
N GLU A 23 22.33 13.32 0.79
CA GLU A 23 23.18 12.17 0.42
C GLU A 23 22.81 11.54 -0.93
N ARG A 24 21.77 12.03 -1.62
CA ARG A 24 21.38 11.45 -2.91
C ARG A 24 22.15 12.07 -4.07
N LEU A 25 22.74 11.22 -4.90
CA LEU A 25 23.31 11.61 -6.18
C LEU A 25 22.22 12.15 -7.12
N PRO A 26 22.50 13.21 -7.89
CA PRO A 26 21.60 13.69 -8.95
C PRO A 26 21.28 12.54 -9.91
N HIS A 27 20.00 12.38 -10.28
CA HIS A 27 19.52 11.31 -11.16
C HIS A 27 19.66 9.87 -10.66
N ALA A 28 19.95 9.64 -9.36
CA ALA A 28 19.81 8.30 -8.79
C ALA A 28 18.37 7.82 -9.01
N PRO A 29 18.15 6.69 -9.71
CA PRO A 29 16.80 6.16 -9.88
C PRO A 29 16.20 5.98 -8.49
N ALA A 30 14.95 6.41 -8.32
CA ALA A 30 14.23 6.08 -7.10
C ALA A 30 14.29 4.55 -6.95
N PRO A 31 14.68 4.00 -5.78
CA PRO A 31 14.64 2.57 -5.57
C PRO A 31 13.20 2.16 -5.90
N ALA A 32 13.06 1.22 -6.84
CA ALA A 32 11.76 0.66 -7.15
C ALA A 32 11.25 0.05 -5.85
N THR A 33 10.32 0.74 -5.18
CA THR A 33 9.62 0.18 -4.04
C THR A 33 8.85 -0.99 -4.61
N ALA A 34 9.40 -2.21 -4.47
CA ALA A 34 8.71 -3.41 -4.90
C ALA A 34 7.34 -3.37 -4.24
N LEU A 35 6.28 -3.28 -5.06
CA LEU A 35 4.92 -3.23 -4.55
C LEU A 35 4.74 -4.48 -3.67
N PRO A 36 4.29 -4.33 -2.42
CA PRO A 36 4.09 -5.48 -1.57
C PRO A 36 3.08 -6.41 -2.23
N GLU A 37 3.32 -7.70 -2.05
CA GLU A 37 2.52 -8.73 -2.69
C GLU A 37 1.11 -8.78 -2.10
N VAL A 38 0.98 -8.53 -0.79
CA VAL A 38 -0.30 -8.40 -0.10
C VAL A 38 -0.21 -7.28 0.94
N ARG A 39 -1.21 -6.39 0.95
CA ARG A 39 -1.40 -5.36 1.98
C ARG A 39 -2.75 -5.56 2.67
N LEU A 40 -2.73 -5.54 4.00
CA LEU A 40 -3.90 -5.57 4.85
C LEU A 40 -4.08 -4.19 5.49
N ILE A 41 -5.23 -3.58 5.29
CA ILE A 41 -5.52 -2.26 5.85
C ILE A 41 -6.58 -2.43 6.93
N THR A 42 -6.28 -1.96 8.14
CA THR A 42 -7.24 -1.93 9.25
C THR A 42 -7.74 -0.51 9.47
N GLY A 43 -9.04 -0.34 9.59
CA GLY A 43 -9.66 0.92 9.93
C GLY A 43 -9.16 1.49 11.25
N GLN A 44 -9.29 2.80 11.40
CA GLN A 44 -8.73 3.55 12.52
C GLN A 44 -9.12 2.95 13.87
N GLY A 45 -8.13 2.69 14.72
CA GLY A 45 -8.34 2.16 16.07
C GLY A 45 -8.76 0.69 16.14
N HIS A 46 -8.85 0.01 14.99
CA HIS A 46 -9.09 -1.43 14.94
C HIS A 46 -7.78 -2.19 14.80
N ARG A 47 -7.69 -3.33 15.49
CA ARG A 47 -6.59 -4.28 15.33
C ARG A 47 -7.13 -5.56 14.70
N LEU A 48 -6.39 -6.07 13.73
CA LEU A 48 -6.68 -7.38 13.17
C LEU A 48 -6.36 -8.46 14.23
N PRO A 49 -7.29 -9.38 14.54
CA PRO A 49 -7.01 -10.47 15.47
C PRO A 49 -5.86 -11.34 14.98
N ASP A 50 -4.93 -11.69 15.86
CA ASP A 50 -3.71 -12.45 15.48
C ASP A 50 -4.05 -13.82 14.85
N MET A 51 -5.13 -14.46 15.31
CA MET A 51 -5.64 -15.71 14.72
C MET A 51 -6.10 -15.52 13.27
N LEU A 52 -6.85 -14.43 12.99
CA LEU A 52 -7.29 -14.12 11.63
C LEU A 52 -6.10 -13.79 10.72
N LEU A 53 -5.08 -13.11 11.24
CA LEU A 53 -3.84 -12.85 10.49
C LEU A 53 -3.11 -14.15 10.13
N ALA A 54 -3.04 -15.10 11.06
CA ALA A 54 -2.44 -16.42 10.82
C ALA A 54 -3.21 -17.19 9.74
N ASP A 55 -4.54 -17.24 9.84
CA ASP A 55 -5.42 -17.88 8.86
C ASP A 55 -5.27 -17.27 7.47
N LEU A 56 -5.22 -15.93 7.38
CA LEU A 56 -4.99 -15.22 6.12
C LEU A 56 -3.62 -15.52 5.53
N THR A 57 -2.58 -15.59 6.36
CA THR A 57 -1.23 -15.94 5.90
C THR A 57 -1.20 -17.35 5.30
N LEU A 58 -1.88 -18.31 5.93
CA LEU A 58 -2.01 -19.67 5.40
C LEU A 58 -2.81 -19.69 4.10
N ALA A 59 -3.94 -18.98 4.06
CA ALA A 59 -4.78 -18.87 2.87
C ALA A 59 -4.06 -18.21 1.68
N LEU A 60 -3.09 -17.35 1.95
CA LEU A 60 -2.24 -16.68 0.98
C LEU A 60 -0.95 -17.46 0.69
N ASN A 61 -0.95 -18.80 0.87
CA ASN A 61 0.19 -19.68 0.61
C ASN A 61 1.48 -19.29 1.37
N GLY A 62 1.34 -18.81 2.60
CA GLY A 62 2.46 -18.43 3.46
C GLY A 62 3.00 -17.01 3.22
N ILE A 63 2.41 -16.24 2.31
CA ILE A 63 2.81 -14.85 2.07
C ILE A 63 2.39 -14.01 3.27
N ARG A 64 3.38 -13.41 3.94
CA ARG A 64 3.14 -12.56 5.10
C ARG A 64 2.65 -11.19 4.62
N PRO A 65 1.40 -10.81 4.90
CA PRO A 65 0.90 -9.52 4.45
C PRO A 65 1.53 -8.38 5.25
N GLN A 66 1.71 -7.23 4.58
CA GLN A 66 2.04 -5.99 5.26
C GLN A 66 0.76 -5.41 5.86
N VAL A 67 0.69 -5.35 7.19
CA VAL A 67 -0.45 -4.79 7.93
C VAL A 67 -0.20 -3.31 8.17
N GLU A 68 -1.17 -2.46 7.86
CA GLU A 68 -1.09 -1.01 8.02
C GLU A 68 -2.42 -0.44 8.52
N ASP A 69 -2.34 0.61 9.33
CA ASP A 69 -3.52 1.39 9.74
C ASP A 69 -4.02 2.25 8.58
N GLU A 70 -5.34 2.41 8.45
CA GLU A 70 -5.98 3.21 7.42
C GLU A 70 -5.46 4.65 7.40
N THR A 71 -5.19 5.26 8.56
CA THR A 71 -4.64 6.62 8.66
C THR A 71 -3.25 6.71 8.04
N ALA A 72 -2.39 5.74 8.33
CA ALA A 72 -1.04 5.68 7.79
C ALA A 72 -1.08 5.42 6.27
N TRP A 73 -1.96 4.51 5.85
CA TRP A 73 -2.18 4.19 4.43
C TRP A 73 -2.69 5.40 3.63
N LEU A 74 -3.65 6.16 4.18
CA LEU A 74 -4.15 7.38 3.57
C LEU A 74 -3.09 8.48 3.54
N ALA A 75 -2.35 8.68 4.62
CA ALA A 75 -1.27 9.68 4.69
C ALA A 75 -0.13 9.38 3.69
N ALA A 76 0.14 8.11 3.42
CA ALA A 76 1.09 7.66 2.42
C ALA A 76 0.57 7.77 0.96
N GLY A 77 -0.62 8.33 0.74
CA GLY A 77 -1.21 8.49 -0.58
C GLY A 77 -1.81 7.20 -1.16
N ARG A 78 -2.29 6.29 -0.30
CA ARG A 78 -2.90 5.00 -0.67
C ARG A 78 -1.98 4.11 -1.50
N PRO A 79 -0.78 3.77 -0.99
CA PRO A 79 0.14 2.91 -1.72
C PRO A 79 -0.53 1.58 -2.07
N GLY A 80 -0.41 1.18 -3.33
CA GLY A 80 -0.97 -0.05 -3.86
C GLY A 80 -0.25 -1.31 -3.37
N ALA A 81 -0.83 -2.46 -3.72
CA ALA A 81 -0.27 -3.79 -3.58
C ALA A 81 -0.88 -4.69 -4.67
N ARG A 82 -0.30 -5.87 -4.93
CA ARG A 82 -0.94 -6.83 -5.84
C ARG A 82 -2.31 -7.28 -5.31
N ILE A 83 -2.42 -7.44 -3.99
CA ILE A 83 -3.66 -7.75 -3.30
C ILE A 83 -3.82 -6.77 -2.14
N VAL A 84 -4.95 -6.06 -2.10
CA VAL A 84 -5.31 -5.18 -0.99
C VAL A 84 -6.58 -5.72 -0.34
N LEU A 85 -6.55 -5.98 0.97
CA LEU A 85 -7.73 -6.40 1.74
C LEU A 85 -7.99 -5.38 2.85
N GLY A 86 -9.24 -4.94 2.97
CA GLY A 86 -9.67 -3.93 3.94
C GLY A 86 -10.52 -4.50 5.08
N PHE A 87 -10.24 -4.08 6.30
CA PHE A 87 -11.05 -4.43 7.48
C PHE A 87 -11.46 -3.16 8.23
N ASN A 88 -12.76 -2.96 8.46
CA ASN A 88 -13.33 -1.79 9.16
C ASN A 88 -12.96 -0.43 8.55
N LEU A 89 -12.73 -0.36 7.23
CA LEU A 89 -12.35 0.90 6.58
C LEU A 89 -13.47 1.95 6.72
N THR A 90 -13.09 3.18 7.03
CA THR A 90 -14.02 4.33 7.10
C THR A 90 -14.50 4.76 5.71
N SER A 91 -13.67 4.53 4.69
CA SER A 91 -14.01 4.78 3.28
C SER A 91 -13.73 3.55 2.44
N PRO A 92 -14.58 3.23 1.45
CA PRO A 92 -14.29 2.13 0.53
C PRO A 92 -12.99 2.37 -0.22
N ALA A 93 -12.15 1.35 -0.28
CA ALA A 93 -10.92 1.37 -1.05
C ALA A 93 -11.22 0.89 -2.47
N GLU A 94 -11.20 1.80 -3.45
CA GLU A 94 -11.57 1.52 -4.85
C GLU A 94 -10.79 0.35 -5.48
N ASN A 95 -9.55 0.11 -5.01
CA ASN A 95 -8.69 -0.96 -5.51
C ASN A 95 -8.55 -2.14 -4.53
N ALA A 96 -9.42 -2.24 -3.52
CA ALA A 96 -9.42 -3.40 -2.62
C ALA A 96 -9.99 -4.63 -3.32
N ALA A 97 -9.25 -5.74 -3.26
CA ALA A 97 -9.72 -7.03 -3.74
C ALA A 97 -10.88 -7.57 -2.90
N TRP A 98 -10.96 -7.14 -1.63
CA TRP A 98 -12.07 -7.43 -0.73
C TRP A 98 -12.07 -6.44 0.45
N GLN A 99 -13.25 -6.17 1.01
CA GLN A 99 -13.42 -5.35 2.22
C GLN A 99 -14.52 -5.92 3.12
N GLY A 100 -14.36 -5.78 4.44
CA GLY A 100 -15.39 -6.21 5.39
C GLY A 100 -15.23 -5.61 6.78
N THR A 101 -16.16 -5.97 7.67
CA THR A 101 -16.24 -5.42 9.03
C THR A 101 -15.94 -6.51 10.04
N LEU A 102 -15.11 -6.21 11.04
CA LEU A 102 -14.83 -7.11 12.16
C LEU A 102 -15.82 -6.87 13.31
N PRO A 103 -16.29 -7.93 14.00
CA PRO A 103 -16.01 -9.34 13.71
C PRO A 103 -16.72 -9.83 12.44
N LEU A 104 -16.06 -10.71 11.67
CA LEU A 104 -16.60 -11.22 10.41
C LEU A 104 -17.83 -12.10 10.66
N SER A 105 -18.94 -11.76 10.01
CA SER A 105 -20.11 -12.64 9.92
C SER A 105 -19.81 -13.92 9.12
N ALA A 106 -20.65 -14.94 9.26
CA ALA A 106 -20.51 -16.18 8.48
C ALA A 106 -20.54 -15.93 6.95
N ALA A 107 -21.35 -14.97 6.50
CA ALA A 107 -21.40 -14.57 5.09
C ALA A 107 -20.09 -13.92 4.64
N GLN A 108 -19.55 -12.98 5.42
CA GLN A 108 -18.27 -12.32 5.13
C GLN A 108 -17.10 -13.28 5.11
N LYS A 109 -17.08 -14.28 6.01
CA LYS A 109 -16.04 -15.33 5.99
C LYS A 109 -16.08 -16.14 4.69
N ARG A 110 -17.26 -16.54 4.23
CA ARG A 110 -17.42 -17.30 2.97
C ARG A 110 -17.03 -16.46 1.76
N GLU A 111 -17.43 -15.20 1.74
CA GLU A 111 -17.05 -14.27 0.67
C GLU A 111 -15.53 -14.07 0.63
N LEU A 112 -14.91 -13.75 1.76
CA LEU A 112 -13.46 -13.61 1.90
C LEU A 112 -12.74 -14.88 1.41
N TRP A 113 -13.18 -16.06 1.84
CA TRP A 113 -12.61 -17.32 1.39
C TRP A 113 -12.73 -17.51 -0.12
N SER A 114 -13.90 -17.26 -0.69
CA SER A 114 -14.11 -17.33 -2.14
C SER A 114 -13.18 -16.38 -2.90
N ARG A 115 -12.98 -15.17 -2.39
CA ARG A 115 -12.05 -14.19 -2.98
C ARG A 115 -10.61 -14.66 -2.90
N LEU A 116 -10.17 -15.18 -1.75
CA LEU A 116 -8.81 -15.72 -1.58
C LEU A 116 -8.54 -16.89 -2.55
N CYS A 117 -9.52 -17.79 -2.74
CA CYS A 117 -9.42 -18.85 -3.74
C CYS A 117 -9.24 -18.29 -5.16
N SER A 118 -10.05 -17.31 -5.58
CA SER A 118 -9.91 -16.69 -6.91
C SER A 118 -8.56 -15.99 -7.09
N LEU A 119 -8.05 -15.34 -6.06
CA LEU A 119 -6.76 -14.63 -6.09
C LEU A 119 -5.57 -15.60 -6.20
N ASN A 120 -5.67 -16.78 -5.60
CA ASN A 120 -4.64 -17.82 -5.71
C ASN A 120 -4.66 -18.53 -7.06
N SER A 121 -5.84 -18.67 -7.70
CA SER A 121 -5.94 -19.26 -9.04
C SER A 121 -5.46 -18.33 -10.16
N ALA A 122 -5.45 -17.02 -9.94
CA ALA A 122 -4.99 -16.00 -10.89
C ALA A 122 -3.48 -15.71 -10.78
N ARG A 123 -2.73 -16.53 -10.02
CA ARG A 123 -1.28 -16.47 -9.88
C ARG A 123 -0.58 -17.37 -10.87
#